data_AF-A0AAI8YWI4-F1
#
_entry.id   AF-A0AAI8YWI4-F1
#
_cell.length_a   1.000
_cell.length_b   1.000
_cell.length_c   1.000
_cell.angle_alpha   90.00
_cell.angle_beta   90.00
_cell.angle_gamma   90.00
#
_symmetry.space_group_name_H-M   'P 1'
#
loop_
_entity.id
_entity.type
_entity.pdbx_description
1 polymer ?
#
loop_
_entity_poly.entity_id
_entity_poly.type
_entity_poly.pdbx_seq_one_letter_code
_entity_poly.pdbx_strand_id
1 'polypeptide(L)'
;MLTQGFLAALAILPVFSTADIPGNTPQVLPNGKYEIASEGIRAQFIPYAASITNLFIRDVHGVERDVVLGFDNATYYSISRLHPHLNGVPGRYANRIKNSTFAIDGKTYHVDANDNGGRDTLHGGSDGWDYRNWTVTAHTADSITFSLVDPDGKEGFPGEVTACVTYTLTPYQWHLRMKAISTTKKTPIMLSSHDYWNLDGFQNPSTCLALNHSLHMPYARQRIAIDGIAVPTGEILANEKYGLNDFWSAPKQLGANLTDPELLGNCGTNCEGYDNCYLTNREQLGPYDWSAAPVATLASAWSGIQLDIYTDQQALQMYTCNNMNGTFALKETQGFFNDPSRPRVSEKYGCVVIEVEDWIDGINNPQWGRDKRQIFGPADDPYVLQATYKFSLNHELATRSEQRHPKKCGPKEGETPCPGHGHDDSPDDYTDDYYTEGDFMEDPPPQPSY
;
A
#
# COMPACT_ATOMS: atom_id res chain seq x y z
N MET A 1 49.79 -28.76 40.07
CA MET A 1 50.16 -28.40 38.69
C MET A 1 49.23 -29.13 37.75
N LEU A 2 48.32 -28.41 37.10
CA LEU A 2 47.81 -28.63 35.73
C LEU A 2 46.54 -27.79 35.56
N THR A 3 46.72 -26.68 34.87
CA THR A 3 45.73 -25.69 34.44
C THR A 3 44.85 -26.26 33.33
N GLN A 4 43.52 -26.20 33.48
CA GLN A 4 42.58 -26.41 32.38
C GLN A 4 42.34 -25.08 31.66
N GLY A 5 42.79 -25.00 30.41
CA GLY A 5 42.52 -23.89 29.52
C GLY A 5 41.17 -24.07 28.83
N PHE A 6 40.33 -23.04 28.88
CA PHE A 6 39.15 -22.89 28.04
C PHE A 6 39.58 -22.59 26.60
N LEU A 7 39.22 -23.47 25.65
CA LEU A 7 39.25 -23.13 24.22
C LEU A 7 37.92 -22.45 23.87
N ALA A 8 37.99 -21.16 23.54
CA ALA A 8 36.92 -20.44 22.88
C ALA A 8 36.85 -20.89 21.40
N ALA A 9 35.73 -21.46 20.98
CA ALA A 9 35.46 -21.73 19.58
C ALA A 9 35.05 -20.40 18.91
N LEU A 10 35.95 -19.81 18.12
CA LEU A 10 35.60 -18.75 17.18
C LEU A 10 34.72 -19.36 16.07
N ALA A 11 33.46 -18.95 16.01
CA ALA A 11 32.61 -19.18 14.86
C ALA A 11 33.12 -18.32 13.68
N ILE A 12 33.72 -18.97 12.68
CA ILE A 12 34.11 -18.33 11.42
C ILE A 12 32.83 -18.21 10.60
N LEU A 13 32.30 -16.99 10.49
CA LEU A 13 31.25 -16.66 9.52
C LEU A 13 31.85 -16.74 8.11
N PRO A 14 31.18 -17.39 7.14
CA PRO A 14 31.66 -17.41 5.76
C PRO A 14 31.49 -16.02 5.16
N VAL A 15 32.60 -15.41 4.75
CA VAL A 15 32.60 -14.24 3.89
C VAL A 15 32.25 -14.73 2.49
N PHE A 16 30.99 -14.55 2.09
CA PHE A 16 30.59 -14.74 0.71
C PHE A 16 31.15 -13.58 -0.12
N SER A 17 32.09 -13.89 -1.00
CA SER A 17 32.52 -12.98 -2.07
C SER A 17 31.40 -12.91 -3.09
N THR A 18 30.74 -11.76 -3.21
CA THR A 18 29.80 -11.46 -4.30
C THR A 18 30.59 -11.30 -5.59
N ALA A 19 30.24 -12.05 -6.63
CA ALA A 19 30.64 -11.68 -7.97
C ALA A 19 29.84 -10.43 -8.35
N ASP A 20 30.52 -9.31 -8.56
CA ASP A 20 29.90 -8.06 -8.96
C ASP A 20 29.26 -8.21 -10.35
N ILE A 21 27.93 -8.11 -10.42
CA ILE A 21 27.26 -7.80 -11.68
C ILE A 21 27.53 -6.31 -11.95
N PRO A 22 28.11 -5.92 -13.10
CA PRO A 22 28.30 -4.51 -13.44
C PRO A 22 26.95 -3.78 -13.38
N GLY A 23 26.82 -2.81 -12.47
CA GLY A 23 25.59 -2.02 -12.28
C GLY A 23 24.77 -2.35 -11.02
N ASN A 24 25.18 -3.30 -10.19
CA ASN A 24 24.48 -3.64 -8.93
C ASN A 24 25.38 -3.39 -7.71
N THR A 25 25.83 -2.14 -7.51
CA THR A 25 26.48 -1.72 -6.25
C THR A 25 25.42 -1.07 -5.36
N PRO A 26 25.37 -1.37 -4.05
CA PRO A 26 24.46 -0.69 -3.14
C PRO A 26 24.66 0.83 -3.25
N GLN A 27 23.61 1.57 -3.57
CA GLN A 27 23.70 3.00 -3.83
C GLN A 27 22.82 3.80 -2.88
N VAL A 28 23.42 4.74 -2.16
CA VAL A 28 22.69 5.85 -1.52
C VAL A 28 22.71 7.00 -2.52
N LEU A 29 21.52 7.42 -2.93
CA LEU A 29 21.34 8.48 -3.91
C LEU A 29 21.61 9.86 -3.28
N PRO A 30 21.98 10.89 -4.08
CA PRO A 30 22.22 12.24 -3.55
C PRO A 30 21.03 12.87 -2.80
N ASN A 31 19.81 12.40 -3.06
CA ASN A 31 18.58 12.81 -2.37
C ASN A 31 18.33 12.06 -1.04
N GLY A 32 19.29 11.24 -0.58
CA GLY A 32 19.22 10.50 0.68
C GLY A 32 18.41 9.20 0.63
N LYS A 33 17.89 8.81 -0.54
CA LYS A 33 17.19 7.54 -0.75
C LYS A 33 18.18 6.40 -0.95
N TYR A 34 17.84 5.23 -0.43
CA TYR A 34 18.59 3.98 -0.62
C TYR A 34 18.00 3.23 -1.80
N GLU A 35 18.81 2.91 -2.79
CA GLU A 35 18.36 2.15 -3.96
C GLU A 35 18.83 0.69 -3.87
N ILE A 36 17.93 -0.21 -4.28
CA ILE A 36 18.24 -1.62 -4.55
C ILE A 36 17.62 -2.01 -5.91
N ALA A 37 18.25 -2.94 -6.61
CA ALA A 37 17.83 -3.36 -7.93
C ALA A 37 18.05 -4.86 -8.18
N SER A 38 17.24 -5.40 -9.09
CA SER A 38 17.42 -6.71 -9.70
C SER A 38 16.94 -6.64 -11.15
N GLU A 39 16.99 -7.77 -11.86
CA GLU A 39 16.49 -7.82 -13.24
C GLU A 39 15.01 -7.40 -13.29
N GLY A 40 14.72 -6.40 -14.12
CA GLY A 40 13.35 -5.94 -14.40
C GLY A 40 12.66 -5.15 -13.27
N ILE A 41 13.33 -4.93 -12.13
CA ILE A 41 12.76 -4.25 -10.96
C ILE A 41 13.81 -3.42 -10.22
N ARG A 42 13.46 -2.18 -9.89
CA ARG A 42 14.31 -1.26 -9.10
C ARG A 42 13.45 -0.51 -8.11
N ALA A 43 13.93 -0.36 -6.87
CA ALA A 43 13.17 0.28 -5.82
C ALA A 43 14.04 1.23 -4.99
N GLN A 44 13.42 2.28 -4.46
CA GLN A 44 14.07 3.27 -3.60
C GLN A 44 13.37 3.30 -2.25
N PHE A 45 14.15 3.47 -1.18
CA PHE A 45 13.68 3.42 0.20
C PHE A 45 14.23 4.56 1.03
N ILE A 46 13.57 4.85 2.13
CA ILE A 46 14.06 5.77 3.17
C ILE A 46 13.95 5.13 4.56
N PRO A 47 14.78 5.56 5.53
CA PRO A 47 14.71 5.01 6.89
C PRO A 47 13.46 5.44 7.66
N TYR A 48 12.87 6.60 7.35
CA TYR A 48 11.61 7.00 7.96
C TYR A 48 10.53 6.00 7.56
N ALA A 49 9.82 5.45 8.54
CA ALA A 49 8.78 4.43 8.39
C ALA A 49 9.21 3.12 7.70
N ALA A 50 10.52 2.93 7.46
CA ALA A 50 11.07 1.91 6.56
C ALA A 50 10.44 1.96 5.15
N SER A 51 9.97 3.13 4.70
CA SER A 51 9.10 3.25 3.52
C SER A 51 9.81 2.98 2.20
N ILE A 52 9.08 2.34 1.28
CA ILE A 52 9.38 2.41 -0.16
C ILE A 52 8.92 3.76 -0.72
N THR A 53 9.78 4.44 -1.46
CA THR A 53 9.46 5.74 -2.07
C THR A 53 9.20 5.66 -3.56
N ASN A 54 9.79 4.67 -4.24
CA ASN A 54 9.67 4.47 -5.67
C ASN A 54 9.79 2.98 -5.99
N LEU A 55 9.05 2.51 -6.99
CA LEU A 55 9.14 1.15 -7.50
C LEU A 55 8.96 1.16 -9.01
N PHE A 56 10.02 0.81 -9.72
CA PHE A 56 10.10 0.93 -11.16
C PHE A 56 9.96 -0.43 -11.85
N ILE A 57 8.97 -0.53 -12.74
CA ILE A 57 8.71 -1.70 -13.60
C ILE A 57 8.58 -1.23 -15.04
N ARG A 58 9.19 -1.94 -16.00
CA ARG A 58 8.99 -1.65 -17.42
C ARG A 58 7.68 -2.25 -17.91
N ASP A 59 6.87 -1.45 -18.58
CA ASP A 59 5.61 -1.88 -19.17
C ASP A 59 5.82 -2.71 -20.46
N VAL A 60 4.74 -3.17 -21.08
CA VAL A 60 4.79 -3.96 -22.34
C VAL A 60 5.41 -3.22 -23.53
N HIS A 61 5.55 -1.89 -23.43
CA HIS A 61 6.18 -1.04 -24.43
C HIS A 61 7.64 -0.71 -24.07
N GLY A 62 8.17 -1.28 -22.98
CA GLY A 62 9.54 -1.06 -22.49
C GLY A 62 9.72 0.25 -21.72
N VAL A 63 8.64 0.99 -21.46
CA VAL A 63 8.67 2.26 -20.72
C VAL A 63 8.63 1.98 -19.23
N GLU A 64 9.55 2.57 -18.49
CA GLU A 64 9.63 2.41 -17.04
C GLU A 64 8.50 3.22 -16.35
N ARG A 65 7.76 2.56 -15.46
CA ARG A 65 6.66 3.13 -14.68
C ARG A 65 7.00 3.08 -13.20
N ASP A 66 6.84 4.20 -12.51
CA ASP A 66 6.90 4.24 -11.05
C ASP A 66 5.51 3.93 -10.49
N VAL A 67 5.33 2.71 -10.00
CA VAL A 67 4.00 2.13 -9.73
C VAL A 67 3.51 2.32 -8.29
N VAL A 68 4.27 3.01 -7.44
CA VAL A 68 3.87 3.38 -6.07
C VAL A 68 3.85 4.88 -5.90
N LEU A 69 2.88 5.44 -5.17
CA LEU A 69 2.91 6.87 -4.80
C LEU A 69 4.09 7.17 -3.86
N GLY A 70 4.37 8.44 -3.62
CA GLY A 70 5.51 8.84 -2.79
C GLY A 70 5.80 10.33 -2.88
N PHE A 71 6.86 10.75 -2.19
CA PHE A 71 7.45 12.08 -2.38
C PHE A 71 8.82 11.99 -3.09
N ASP A 72 9.14 13.01 -3.87
CA ASP A 72 10.48 13.17 -4.44
C ASP A 72 11.51 13.45 -3.35
N ASN A 73 11.17 14.35 -2.43
CA ASN A 73 12.02 14.71 -1.30
C ASN A 73 11.70 13.83 -0.07
N ALA A 74 12.70 13.08 0.40
CA ALA A 74 12.60 12.23 1.58
C ALA A 74 12.18 12.99 2.85
N THR A 75 12.54 14.28 2.99
CA THR A 75 12.18 15.05 4.19
C THR A 75 10.68 15.29 4.34
N TYR A 76 9.90 15.16 3.27
CA TYR A 76 8.44 15.33 3.34
C TYR A 76 7.73 14.20 4.06
N TYR A 77 8.30 12.99 4.10
CA TYR A 77 7.71 11.88 4.84
C TYR A 77 7.58 12.20 6.34
N SER A 78 8.50 12.96 6.93
CA SER A 78 8.47 13.27 8.37
C SER A 78 7.74 14.55 8.76
N ILE A 79 7.34 15.40 7.79
CA ILE A 79 6.72 16.71 8.09
C ILE A 79 5.37 16.90 7.42
N SER A 80 5.08 16.16 6.35
CA SER A 80 3.83 16.30 5.62
C SER A 80 2.71 15.64 6.40
N ARG A 81 1.68 16.42 6.76
CA ARG A 81 0.42 15.86 7.28
C ARG A 81 -0.41 15.18 6.20
N LEU A 82 -0.04 15.33 4.93
CA LEU A 82 -0.58 14.56 3.80
C LEU A 82 0.08 13.17 3.68
N HIS A 83 0.72 12.68 4.75
CA HIS A 83 1.26 11.33 4.85
C HIS A 83 0.30 10.45 5.69
N PRO A 84 -0.81 9.95 5.10
CA PRO A 84 -1.65 8.94 5.74
C PRO A 84 -0.94 7.58 5.58
N HIS A 85 0.09 7.34 6.38
CA HIS A 85 0.78 6.05 6.42
C HIS A 85 1.46 5.65 5.08
N LEU A 86 1.91 6.64 4.30
CA LEU A 86 2.34 6.43 2.90
C LEU A 86 3.50 5.42 2.77
N ASN A 87 3.18 4.23 2.26
CA ASN A 87 4.11 3.12 1.98
C ASN A 87 4.96 2.67 3.18
N GLY A 88 4.56 3.06 4.39
CA GLY A 88 5.27 2.75 5.62
C GLY A 88 4.89 1.39 6.17
N VAL A 89 5.50 1.06 7.31
CA VAL A 89 5.15 -0.11 8.11
C VAL A 89 4.28 0.33 9.29
N PRO A 90 2.94 0.25 9.18
CA PRO A 90 2.05 0.52 10.30
C PRO A 90 2.35 -0.46 11.44
N GLY A 91 2.40 0.07 12.66
CA GLY A 91 2.78 -0.71 13.82
C GLY A 91 2.71 0.09 15.12
N ARG A 92 2.66 -0.55 16.28
CA ARG A 92 2.84 -2.00 16.49
C ARG A 92 1.62 -2.85 16.07
N TYR A 93 0.47 -2.21 15.86
CA TYR A 93 -0.76 -2.86 15.40
C TYR A 93 -1.35 -2.09 14.21
N ALA A 94 -1.36 -2.71 13.04
CA ALA A 94 -1.96 -2.17 11.83
C ALA A 94 -3.50 -2.10 11.95
N ASN A 95 -4.12 -1.23 11.15
CA ASN A 95 -5.55 -0.98 11.18
C ASN A 95 -6.05 -0.54 12.58
N ARG A 96 -7.36 -0.71 12.84
CA ARG A 96 -8.02 -0.16 14.02
C ARG A 96 -8.00 -1.09 15.23
N ILE A 97 -7.83 -0.51 16.41
CA ILE A 97 -8.16 -1.12 17.71
C ILE A 97 -9.37 -0.41 18.27
N LYS A 98 -10.46 -1.16 18.41
CA LYS A 98 -11.75 -0.64 18.89
C LYS A 98 -11.62 -0.05 20.29
N ASN A 99 -12.21 1.14 20.48
CA ASN A 99 -12.22 1.88 21.75
C ASN A 99 -10.81 2.16 22.32
N SER A 100 -9.77 2.11 21.49
CA SER A 100 -8.36 2.29 21.89
C SER A 100 -7.97 1.42 23.09
N THR A 101 -8.51 0.20 23.16
CA THR A 101 -8.34 -0.68 24.30
C THR A 101 -8.35 -2.14 23.89
N PHE A 102 -7.65 -2.97 24.67
CA PHE A 102 -7.66 -4.42 24.55
C PHE A 102 -7.32 -5.04 25.91
N ALA A 103 -7.48 -6.35 26.04
CA ALA A 103 -7.13 -7.07 27.25
C ALA A 103 -6.15 -8.22 26.99
N ILE A 104 -5.15 -8.35 27.85
CA ILE A 104 -4.24 -9.52 27.87
C ILE A 104 -4.27 -10.09 29.28
N ASP A 105 -4.49 -11.41 29.39
CA ASP A 105 -4.52 -12.13 30.66
C ASP A 105 -5.45 -11.46 31.72
N GLY A 106 -6.59 -10.92 31.28
CA GLY A 106 -7.58 -10.26 32.13
C GLY A 106 -7.23 -8.82 32.54
N LYS A 107 -6.09 -8.27 32.10
CA LYS A 107 -5.73 -6.87 32.32
C LYS A 107 -6.07 -6.04 31.09
N THR A 108 -6.84 -4.98 31.29
CA THR A 108 -7.16 -3.97 30.27
C THR A 108 -5.99 -3.01 30.08
N TYR A 109 -5.69 -2.70 28.83
CA TYR A 109 -4.72 -1.71 28.38
C TYR A 109 -5.42 -0.63 27.58
N HIS A 110 -4.88 0.59 27.63
CA HIS A 110 -5.34 1.72 26.83
C HIS A 110 -4.17 2.18 25.96
N VAL A 111 -4.46 2.41 24.69
CA VAL A 111 -3.50 2.88 23.69
C VAL A 111 -3.90 4.26 23.18
N ASP A 112 -2.99 4.93 22.49
CA ASP A 112 -3.23 6.28 21.96
C ASP A 112 -4.44 6.29 21.00
N ALA A 113 -5.37 7.22 21.21
CA ALA A 113 -6.61 7.32 20.45
C ALA A 113 -6.45 8.40 19.38
N ASN A 114 -5.81 8.05 18.26
CA ASN A 114 -5.50 8.97 17.17
C ASN A 114 -6.59 9.06 16.09
N ASP A 115 -7.63 8.24 16.16
CA ASP A 115 -8.65 8.15 15.10
C ASP A 115 -10.09 8.32 15.64
N ASN A 116 -11.03 8.55 14.72
CA ASN A 116 -12.46 8.66 15.00
C ASN A 116 -12.79 9.70 16.09
N GLY A 117 -12.08 10.82 16.11
CA GLY A 117 -12.24 11.86 17.12
C GLY A 117 -11.82 11.43 18.52
N GLY A 118 -10.79 10.59 18.62
CA GLY A 118 -10.22 10.12 19.88
C GLY A 118 -10.96 8.94 20.49
N ARG A 119 -11.64 8.12 19.68
CA ARG A 119 -12.34 6.92 20.15
C ARG A 119 -11.52 5.65 19.89
N ASP A 120 -10.82 5.60 18.76
CA ASP A 120 -10.13 4.40 18.30
C ASP A 120 -8.65 4.70 18.03
N THR A 121 -7.84 3.65 18.06
CA THR A 121 -6.45 3.69 17.63
C THR A 121 -6.39 3.18 16.21
N LEU A 122 -5.68 3.88 15.33
CA LEU A 122 -5.39 3.47 13.96
C LEU A 122 -3.87 3.36 13.78
N HIS A 123 -3.41 2.26 13.18
CA HIS A 123 -2.02 2.02 12.79
C HIS A 123 -0.98 2.21 13.91
N GLY A 124 -1.39 1.92 15.15
CA GLY A 124 -0.51 1.94 16.31
C GLY A 124 -0.39 3.28 17.04
N GLY A 125 -1.18 4.29 16.67
CA GLY A 125 -1.27 5.57 17.39
C GLY A 125 -0.61 6.75 16.66
N SER A 126 -0.60 7.91 17.29
CA SER A 126 -0.11 9.17 16.69
C SER A 126 1.38 9.16 16.37
N ASP A 127 2.18 8.34 17.07
CA ASP A 127 3.59 8.08 16.77
C ASP A 127 3.83 6.57 16.58
N GLY A 128 2.98 5.97 15.76
CA GLY A 128 3.11 4.60 15.26
C GLY A 128 4.41 4.39 14.46
N TRP A 129 4.67 3.15 14.07
CA TRP A 129 5.95 2.76 13.46
C TRP A 129 6.24 3.42 12.10
N ASP A 130 5.18 3.83 11.42
CA ASP A 130 5.18 4.56 10.16
C ASP A 130 5.26 6.09 10.32
N TYR A 131 5.41 6.57 11.56
CA TYR A 131 5.77 7.96 11.87
C TYR A 131 7.18 8.09 12.47
N ARG A 132 7.95 6.99 12.49
CA ARG A 132 9.23 6.91 13.20
C ARG A 132 10.41 6.66 12.28
N ASN A 133 11.58 7.14 12.71
CA ASN A 133 12.84 6.80 12.07
C ASN A 133 13.26 5.37 12.43
N TRP A 134 13.52 4.56 11.41
CA TRP A 134 14.18 3.27 11.55
C TRP A 134 15.68 3.41 11.29
N THR A 135 16.46 2.46 11.82
CA THR A 135 17.90 2.38 11.55
C THR A 135 18.14 1.43 10.39
N VAL A 136 18.90 1.86 9.36
CA VAL A 136 19.40 0.95 8.33
C VAL A 136 20.49 0.08 8.94
N THR A 137 20.27 -1.23 8.99
CA THR A 137 21.21 -2.19 9.61
C THR A 137 21.98 -3.02 8.59
N ALA A 138 21.44 -3.16 7.37
CA ALA A 138 22.13 -3.78 6.25
C ALA A 138 21.62 -3.18 4.94
N HIS A 139 22.52 -2.99 3.97
CA HIS A 139 22.21 -2.57 2.61
C HIS A 139 23.17 -3.26 1.65
N THR A 140 22.59 -3.96 0.68
CA THR A 140 23.25 -4.65 -0.41
C THR A 140 22.66 -4.15 -1.72
N ALA A 141 23.12 -4.68 -2.85
CA ALA A 141 22.65 -4.22 -4.15
C ALA A 141 21.17 -4.54 -4.41
N ASP A 142 20.67 -5.61 -3.82
CA ASP A 142 19.34 -6.16 -4.04
C ASP A 142 18.54 -6.31 -2.75
N SER A 143 19.07 -5.89 -1.60
CA SER A 143 18.36 -5.99 -0.32
C SER A 143 18.72 -4.88 0.66
N ILE A 144 17.73 -4.43 1.43
CA ILE A 144 17.89 -3.48 2.54
C ILE A 144 17.12 -3.96 3.77
N THR A 145 17.73 -3.81 4.96
CA THR A 145 17.11 -4.14 6.25
C THR A 145 17.09 -2.92 7.17
N PHE A 146 15.91 -2.65 7.72
CA PHE A 146 15.65 -1.62 8.72
C PHE A 146 15.37 -2.27 10.08
N SER A 147 15.72 -1.59 11.18
CA SER A 147 15.35 -2.00 12.54
C SER A 147 14.76 -0.85 13.35
N LEU A 148 13.81 -1.19 14.22
CA LEU A 148 13.19 -0.29 15.20
C LEU A 148 13.15 -0.97 16.57
N VAL A 149 13.48 -0.22 17.62
CA VAL A 149 13.18 -0.60 19.00
C VAL A 149 12.00 0.23 19.46
N ASP A 150 10.94 -0.45 19.87
CA ASP A 150 9.70 0.14 20.35
C ASP A 150 9.58 -0.11 21.87
N PRO A 151 9.85 0.89 22.72
CA PRO A 151 10.00 0.69 24.16
C PRO A 151 8.66 0.35 24.84
N ASP A 152 8.74 -0.25 26.03
CA ASP A 152 7.57 -0.52 26.89
C ASP A 152 6.79 0.78 27.19
N GLY A 153 5.48 0.76 26.94
CA GLY A 153 4.57 1.87 27.17
C GLY A 153 4.46 2.87 26.02
N LYS A 154 5.21 2.70 24.92
CA LYS A 154 5.09 3.55 23.74
C LYS A 154 3.70 3.43 23.12
N GLU A 155 3.04 4.57 22.86
CA GLU A 155 1.63 4.67 22.44
C GLU A 155 0.65 3.89 23.35
N GLY A 156 1.05 3.58 24.59
CA GLY A 156 0.27 2.80 25.55
C GLY A 156 0.43 1.28 25.45
N PHE A 157 1.17 0.77 24.47
CA PHE A 157 1.39 -0.67 24.31
C PHE A 157 2.35 -1.23 25.39
N PRO A 158 2.01 -2.36 26.04
CA PRO A 158 2.92 -2.98 27.00
C PRO A 158 4.07 -3.70 26.30
N GLY A 159 5.21 -3.80 26.98
CA GLY A 159 6.35 -4.58 26.52
C GLY A 159 7.19 -3.83 25.50
N GLU A 160 8.49 -4.02 25.58
CA GLU A 160 9.42 -3.59 24.55
C GLU A 160 9.36 -4.58 23.38
N VAL A 161 9.37 -4.07 22.15
CA VAL A 161 9.48 -4.87 20.93
C VAL A 161 10.69 -4.42 20.12
N THR A 162 11.48 -5.38 19.67
CA THR A 162 12.49 -5.16 18.63
C THR A 162 11.97 -5.71 17.32
N ALA A 163 11.94 -4.86 16.29
CA ALA A 163 11.45 -5.21 14.97
C ALA A 163 12.52 -5.01 13.89
N CYS A 164 12.49 -5.87 12.88
CA CYS A 164 13.28 -5.74 11.67
C CYS A 164 12.38 -5.91 10.44
N VAL A 165 12.63 -5.12 9.41
CA VAL A 165 11.94 -5.20 8.12
C VAL A 165 13.01 -5.33 7.05
N THR A 166 12.93 -6.38 6.25
CA THR A 166 13.84 -6.64 5.13
C THR A 166 13.07 -6.63 3.83
N TYR A 167 13.56 -5.82 2.90
CA TYR A 167 13.13 -5.77 1.50
C TYR A 167 14.23 -6.43 0.66
N THR A 168 13.86 -7.35 -0.22
CA THR A 168 14.78 -8.01 -1.15
C THR A 168 14.18 -8.05 -2.54
N LEU A 169 14.96 -7.72 -3.56
CA LEU A 169 14.58 -7.82 -4.96
C LEU A 169 15.28 -9.01 -5.60
N THR A 170 14.52 -9.87 -6.27
CA THR A 170 15.04 -10.85 -7.23
C THR A 170 14.41 -10.57 -8.59
N PRO A 171 14.79 -11.24 -9.69
CA PRO A 171 14.24 -10.95 -11.01
C PRO A 171 12.70 -10.85 -11.00
N TYR A 172 12.20 -9.65 -11.30
CA TYR A 172 10.77 -9.30 -11.30
C TYR A 172 10.00 -9.57 -10.01
N GLN A 173 10.67 -9.72 -8.86
CA GLN A 173 10.04 -10.03 -7.59
C GLN A 173 10.56 -9.13 -6.49
N TRP A 174 9.63 -8.63 -5.68
CA TRP A 174 9.94 -8.00 -4.41
C TRP A 174 9.48 -8.92 -3.27
N HIS A 175 10.41 -9.31 -2.41
CA HIS A 175 10.16 -10.04 -1.17
C HIS A 175 10.18 -9.09 0.02
N LEU A 176 9.15 -9.19 0.86
CA LEU A 176 9.01 -8.46 2.10
C LEU A 176 9.03 -9.46 3.26
N ARG A 177 9.89 -9.20 4.24
CA ARG A 177 9.91 -9.97 5.49
C ARG A 177 9.96 -9.02 6.68
N MET A 178 8.97 -9.13 7.55
CA MET A 178 8.96 -8.44 8.84
C MET A 178 9.11 -9.44 9.96
N LYS A 179 9.93 -9.11 10.95
CA LYS A 179 10.10 -9.90 12.17
C LYS A 179 10.02 -8.98 13.36
N ALA A 180 9.24 -9.36 14.36
CA ALA A 180 9.16 -8.62 15.62
C ALA A 180 9.21 -9.57 16.80
N ILE A 181 9.93 -9.17 17.85
CA ILE A 181 10.11 -9.95 19.07
C ILE A 181 9.73 -9.05 20.24
N SER A 182 8.75 -9.49 21.03
CA SER A 182 8.51 -8.87 22.32
C SER A 182 9.56 -9.36 23.32
N THR A 183 10.30 -8.44 23.93
CA THR A 183 11.45 -8.78 24.78
C THR A 183 11.10 -8.82 26.27
N THR A 184 10.02 -8.14 26.70
CA THR A 184 9.72 -7.98 28.14
C THR A 184 8.31 -8.39 28.59
N LYS A 185 7.25 -8.18 27.80
CA LYS A 185 5.85 -8.51 28.20
C LYS A 185 5.02 -8.98 27.01
N LYS A 186 3.93 -9.72 27.24
CA LYS A 186 2.95 -9.95 26.17
C LYS A 186 2.42 -8.63 25.62
N THR A 187 2.28 -8.54 24.31
CA THR A 187 1.86 -7.33 23.60
C THR A 187 1.20 -7.70 22.28
N PRO A 188 0.23 -6.90 21.78
CA PRO A 188 -0.28 -7.12 20.44
C PRO A 188 0.76 -6.70 19.40
N ILE A 189 0.92 -7.50 18.36
CA ILE A 189 1.75 -7.23 17.17
C ILE A 189 0.97 -7.68 15.94
N MET A 190 0.66 -6.73 15.06
CA MET A 190 0.11 -7.00 13.73
C MET A 190 0.70 -5.94 12.80
N LEU A 191 1.52 -6.35 11.84
CA LEU A 191 2.21 -5.44 10.94
C LEU A 191 1.69 -5.60 9.53
N SER A 192 1.87 -4.58 8.71
CA SER A 192 1.53 -4.58 7.29
C SER A 192 2.51 -3.69 6.51
N SER A 193 2.36 -3.62 5.20
CA SER A 193 2.91 -2.52 4.39
C SER A 193 1.76 -1.76 3.73
N HIS A 194 1.78 -0.44 3.85
CA HIS A 194 0.67 0.42 3.43
C HIS A 194 0.97 1.07 2.06
N ASP A 195 1.30 0.23 1.08
CA ASP A 195 1.78 0.64 -0.24
C ASP A 195 0.64 1.12 -1.16
N TYR A 196 0.80 2.31 -1.75
CA TYR A 196 -0.19 2.95 -2.60
C TYR A 196 0.10 2.71 -4.08
N TRP A 197 -0.62 1.77 -4.69
CA TRP A 197 -0.36 1.26 -6.05
C TRP A 197 -1.12 2.01 -7.15
N ASN A 198 -0.43 2.30 -8.25
CA ASN A 198 -1.00 2.61 -9.56
C ASN A 198 -0.07 2.02 -10.64
N LEU A 199 -0.48 0.92 -11.26
CA LEU A 199 0.32 0.16 -12.24
C LEU A 199 0.50 0.89 -13.58
N ASP A 200 -0.18 2.02 -13.77
CA ASP A 200 0.01 2.90 -14.92
C ASP A 200 1.00 4.04 -14.62
N GLY A 201 1.48 4.17 -13.38
CA GLY A 201 2.33 5.29 -12.94
C GLY A 201 1.66 6.66 -13.11
N PHE A 202 0.32 6.70 -13.10
CA PHE A 202 -0.50 7.88 -13.42
C PHE A 202 -0.32 8.40 -14.86
N GLN A 203 0.20 7.57 -15.76
CA GLN A 203 0.57 7.96 -17.14
C GLN A 203 -0.35 7.37 -18.21
N ASN A 204 -1.52 6.85 -17.82
CA ASN A 204 -2.51 6.39 -18.77
C ASN A 204 -3.26 7.60 -19.38
N PRO A 205 -3.22 7.78 -20.71
CA PRO A 205 -3.78 8.96 -21.36
C PRO A 205 -5.31 9.03 -21.25
N SER A 206 -5.98 7.91 -20.99
CA SER A 206 -7.44 7.87 -20.79
C SER A 206 -7.82 8.31 -19.38
N THR A 207 -7.02 8.02 -18.35
CA THR A 207 -7.33 8.31 -16.94
C THR A 207 -6.09 8.30 -16.06
N CYS A 208 -6.04 9.14 -15.02
CA CYS A 208 -5.03 9.06 -13.96
C CYS A 208 -5.45 8.12 -12.80
N LEU A 209 -6.67 7.58 -12.84
CA LEU A 209 -7.26 6.79 -11.76
C LEU A 209 -6.92 5.30 -11.88
N ALA A 210 -6.89 4.59 -10.75
CA ALA A 210 -6.70 3.14 -10.69
C ALA A 210 -7.98 2.33 -10.99
N LEU A 211 -9.11 3.00 -11.24
CA LEU A 211 -10.43 2.36 -11.42
C LEU A 211 -10.48 1.32 -12.55
N ASN A 212 -9.65 1.47 -13.57
CA ASN A 212 -9.56 0.54 -14.70
C ASN A 212 -8.67 -0.69 -14.42
N HIS A 213 -7.94 -0.70 -13.30
CA HIS A 213 -7.15 -1.85 -12.86
C HIS A 213 -8.09 -2.97 -12.45
N SER A 214 -7.76 -4.20 -12.83
CA SER A 214 -8.48 -5.40 -12.41
C SER A 214 -7.82 -6.01 -11.19
N LEU A 215 -8.63 -6.32 -10.18
CA LEU A 215 -8.23 -7.08 -9.00
C LEU A 215 -8.91 -8.44 -8.98
N HIS A 216 -8.18 -9.48 -8.59
CA HIS A 216 -8.71 -10.82 -8.31
C HIS A 216 -8.13 -11.33 -7.00
N MET A 217 -8.98 -11.77 -6.07
CA MET A 217 -8.60 -12.30 -4.76
C MET A 217 -9.27 -13.67 -4.54
N PRO A 218 -8.73 -14.77 -5.12
CA PRO A 218 -9.44 -16.05 -5.23
C PRO A 218 -9.90 -16.68 -3.91
N TYR A 219 -9.29 -16.30 -2.79
CA TYR A 219 -9.60 -16.82 -1.46
C TYR A 219 -10.49 -15.89 -0.61
N ALA A 220 -10.81 -14.68 -1.12
CA ALA A 220 -11.53 -13.62 -0.43
C ALA A 220 -13.06 -13.78 -0.46
N ARG A 221 -13.55 -14.96 -0.05
CA ARG A 221 -15.00 -15.25 0.01
C ARG A 221 -15.70 -14.60 1.20
N GLN A 222 -14.94 -14.09 2.15
CA GLN A 222 -15.46 -13.44 3.34
C GLN A 222 -14.69 -12.16 3.62
N ARG A 223 -15.29 -11.28 4.40
CA ARG A 223 -14.69 -10.05 4.89
C ARG A 223 -15.17 -9.74 6.30
N ILE A 224 -14.40 -8.97 7.04
CA ILE A 224 -14.82 -8.47 8.36
C ILE A 224 -15.89 -7.40 8.16
N ALA A 225 -16.97 -7.51 8.93
CA ALA A 225 -17.99 -6.47 8.98
C ALA A 225 -17.46 -5.28 9.80
N ILE A 226 -17.67 -4.07 9.27
CA ILE A 226 -17.32 -2.82 9.92
C ILE A 226 -18.58 -1.99 10.19
N ASP A 227 -18.53 -1.15 11.21
CA ASP A 227 -19.57 -0.18 11.50
C ASP A 227 -19.39 1.12 10.70
N GLY A 228 -20.23 2.11 11.00
CA GLY A 228 -20.24 3.39 10.32
C GLY A 228 -18.98 4.23 10.47
N ILE A 229 -18.02 3.84 11.33
CA ILE A 229 -16.73 4.50 11.52
C ILE A 229 -15.56 3.56 11.18
N ALA A 230 -15.83 2.56 10.34
CA ALA A 230 -14.87 1.57 9.85
C ALA A 230 -14.22 0.69 10.93
N VAL A 231 -14.90 0.49 12.07
CA VAL A 231 -14.42 -0.38 13.16
C VAL A 231 -15.12 -1.75 13.10
N PRO A 232 -14.41 -2.87 13.34
CA PRO A 232 -15.03 -4.19 13.33
C PRO A 232 -16.22 -4.35 14.28
N THR A 233 -17.29 -4.96 13.77
CA THR A 233 -18.51 -5.26 14.55
C THR A 233 -18.43 -6.60 15.27
N GLY A 234 -17.50 -7.47 14.86
CA GLY A 234 -17.39 -8.86 15.31
C GLY A 234 -18.04 -9.88 14.36
N GLU A 235 -18.80 -9.40 13.36
CA GLU A 235 -19.41 -10.24 12.32
C GLU A 235 -18.45 -10.48 11.14
N ILE A 236 -18.58 -11.64 10.50
CA ILE A 236 -17.89 -12.00 9.26
C ILE A 236 -18.94 -12.14 8.17
N LEU A 237 -18.83 -11.32 7.13
CA LEU A 237 -19.78 -11.27 6.03
C LEU A 237 -19.29 -12.13 4.86
N ALA A 238 -20.21 -12.80 4.18
CA ALA A 238 -19.94 -13.47 2.93
C ALA A 238 -19.85 -12.45 1.79
N ASN A 239 -18.89 -12.65 0.89
CA ASN A 239 -18.81 -11.95 -0.38
C ASN A 239 -19.58 -12.75 -1.41
N GLU A 240 -20.87 -12.42 -1.56
CA GLU A 240 -21.77 -13.09 -2.50
C GLU A 240 -21.27 -12.98 -3.93
N LYS A 241 -21.36 -14.08 -4.70
CA LYS A 241 -20.95 -14.09 -6.10
C LYS A 241 -21.77 -13.07 -6.89
N TYR A 242 -21.10 -12.26 -7.71
CA TYR A 242 -21.65 -11.12 -8.45
C TYR A 242 -22.08 -9.91 -7.60
N GLY A 243 -21.85 -9.96 -6.28
CA GLY A 243 -22.11 -8.82 -5.39
C GLY A 243 -21.02 -7.74 -5.45
N LEU A 244 -21.29 -6.62 -4.79
CA LEU A 244 -20.39 -5.46 -4.68
C LEU A 244 -18.95 -5.84 -4.27
N ASN A 245 -18.81 -6.70 -3.27
CA ASN A 245 -17.52 -7.14 -2.73
C ASN A 245 -17.01 -8.46 -3.34
N ASP A 246 -17.58 -8.92 -4.46
CA ASP A 246 -17.07 -10.09 -5.19
C ASP A 246 -15.81 -9.73 -5.99
N PHE A 247 -14.66 -9.94 -5.38
CA PHE A 247 -13.36 -9.94 -6.05
C PHE A 247 -12.78 -11.35 -6.16
N TRP A 248 -13.48 -12.38 -5.70
CA TRP A 248 -12.94 -13.74 -5.62
C TRP A 248 -13.36 -14.61 -6.81
N SER A 249 -14.53 -14.37 -7.38
CA SER A 249 -15.07 -15.26 -8.41
C SER A 249 -14.39 -15.10 -9.78
N ALA A 250 -13.92 -13.90 -10.10
CA ALA A 250 -13.18 -13.57 -11.31
C ALA A 250 -12.46 -12.20 -11.15
N PRO A 251 -11.48 -11.88 -12.00
CA PRO A 251 -10.92 -10.53 -12.07
C PRO A 251 -12.01 -9.48 -12.32
N LYS A 252 -12.03 -8.45 -11.49
CA LYS A 252 -13.00 -7.34 -11.55
C LYS A 252 -12.28 -6.00 -11.51
N GLN A 253 -12.69 -5.06 -12.38
CA GLN A 253 -12.16 -3.70 -12.33
C GLN A 253 -12.58 -3.01 -11.03
N LEU A 254 -11.67 -2.27 -10.39
CA LEU A 254 -11.95 -1.55 -9.15
C LEU A 254 -13.15 -0.59 -9.30
N GLY A 255 -13.30 0.02 -10.47
CA GLY A 255 -14.41 0.93 -10.78
C GLY A 255 -15.69 0.28 -11.29
N ALA A 256 -15.79 -1.06 -11.36
CA ALA A 256 -16.93 -1.74 -11.98
C ALA A 256 -18.28 -1.45 -11.30
N ASN A 257 -18.28 -1.12 -10.01
CA ASN A 257 -19.46 -0.88 -9.20
C ASN A 257 -19.63 0.59 -8.77
N LEU A 258 -18.96 1.56 -9.42
CA LEU A 258 -19.08 2.98 -9.02
C LEU A 258 -20.49 3.55 -9.13
N THR A 259 -21.35 2.95 -9.95
CA THR A 259 -22.75 3.36 -10.09
C THR A 259 -23.70 2.53 -9.21
N ASP A 260 -23.16 1.58 -8.44
CA ASP A 260 -23.94 0.73 -7.55
C ASP A 260 -24.31 1.53 -6.28
N PRO A 261 -25.60 1.71 -5.96
CA PRO A 261 -26.01 2.48 -4.79
C PRO A 261 -25.52 1.85 -3.47
N GLU A 262 -25.21 0.56 -3.43
CA GLU A 262 -24.66 -0.11 -2.24
C GLU A 262 -23.19 0.25 -1.99
N LEU A 263 -22.48 0.85 -2.97
CA LEU A 263 -21.11 1.30 -2.78
C LEU A 263 -21.01 2.41 -1.73
N LEU A 264 -22.03 3.28 -1.66
CA LEU A 264 -22.14 4.27 -0.59
C LEU A 264 -22.49 3.57 0.72
N GLY A 265 -21.59 3.65 1.71
CA GLY A 265 -21.72 2.95 2.98
C GLY A 265 -20.85 1.70 3.09
N ASN A 266 -20.29 1.19 1.98
CA ASN A 266 -19.54 -0.06 1.95
C ASN A 266 -18.26 -0.02 2.81
N CYS A 267 -17.66 1.17 2.91
CA CYS A 267 -16.46 1.46 3.68
C CYS A 267 -16.72 2.35 4.92
N GLY A 268 -17.96 2.37 5.42
CA GLY A 268 -18.38 3.23 6.53
C GLY A 268 -19.32 4.36 6.10
N THR A 269 -19.79 5.16 7.05
CA THR A 269 -20.81 6.20 6.82
C THR A 269 -20.30 7.24 5.85
N ASN A 270 -21.07 7.55 4.80
CA ASN A 270 -20.71 8.49 3.74
C ASN A 270 -19.42 8.13 2.98
N CYS A 271 -18.92 6.90 3.13
CA CYS A 271 -17.79 6.42 2.37
C CYS A 271 -18.28 5.76 1.08
N GLU A 272 -17.68 6.14 -0.04
CA GLU A 272 -17.96 5.56 -1.36
C GLU A 272 -16.63 5.03 -1.90
N GLY A 273 -16.53 3.70 -2.00
CA GLY A 273 -15.31 3.00 -2.33
C GLY A 273 -15.19 1.67 -1.58
N TYR A 274 -13.97 1.18 -1.50
CA TYR A 274 -13.62 0.01 -0.70
C TYR A 274 -12.55 0.40 0.32
N ASP A 275 -12.78 -0.02 1.55
CA ASP A 275 -11.86 0.06 2.70
C ASP A 275 -12.23 -1.08 3.66
N ASN A 276 -11.93 -2.31 3.25
CA ASN A 276 -12.42 -3.50 3.94
C ASN A 276 -11.34 -4.58 4.05
N CYS A 277 -11.40 -5.33 5.15
CA CYS A 277 -10.51 -6.47 5.42
C CYS A 277 -11.11 -7.76 4.85
N TYR A 278 -10.51 -8.27 3.78
CA TYR A 278 -10.90 -9.51 3.09
C TYR A 278 -10.12 -10.70 3.64
N LEU A 279 -10.80 -11.79 3.98
CA LEU A 279 -10.18 -12.96 4.59
C LEU A 279 -9.62 -13.92 3.55
N THR A 280 -8.37 -14.35 3.68
CA THR A 280 -7.75 -15.33 2.78
C THR A 280 -7.96 -16.74 3.32
N ASN A 281 -9.17 -17.29 3.11
CA ASN A 281 -9.65 -18.57 3.67
C ASN A 281 -8.96 -19.84 3.11
N ARG A 282 -7.63 -19.83 2.94
CA ARG A 282 -6.85 -20.93 2.35
C ARG A 282 -6.83 -22.18 3.22
N GLU A 283 -6.78 -22.02 4.54
CA GLU A 283 -6.73 -23.14 5.50
C GLU A 283 -7.95 -24.08 5.40
N GLN A 284 -9.11 -23.54 5.02
CA GLN A 284 -10.33 -24.32 4.85
C GLN A 284 -10.26 -25.26 3.63
N LEU A 285 -9.30 -25.04 2.72
CA LEU A 285 -9.06 -25.87 1.54
C LEU A 285 -8.06 -27.02 1.81
N GLY A 286 -7.49 -27.08 3.02
CA GLY A 286 -6.49 -28.08 3.44
C GLY A 286 -5.11 -27.47 3.71
N PRO A 287 -4.09 -28.30 3.98
CA PRO A 287 -2.71 -27.84 4.10
C PRO A 287 -2.30 -27.07 2.84
N TYR A 288 -1.75 -25.88 3.02
CA TYR A 288 -1.35 -25.04 1.90
C TYR A 288 0.08 -24.53 2.09
N ASP A 289 0.79 -24.38 0.98
CA ASP A 289 2.01 -23.60 0.90
C ASP A 289 1.61 -22.19 0.47
N TRP A 290 1.90 -21.19 1.30
CA TRP A 290 1.52 -19.81 1.04
C TRP A 290 2.16 -19.24 -0.22
N SER A 291 3.24 -19.85 -0.71
CA SER A 291 3.96 -19.47 -1.93
C SER A 291 3.45 -20.15 -3.20
N ALA A 292 2.55 -21.13 -3.09
CA ALA A 292 2.11 -21.94 -4.24
C ALA A 292 1.17 -21.20 -5.21
N ALA A 293 0.37 -20.26 -4.70
CA ALA A 293 -0.57 -19.48 -5.50
C ALA A 293 -0.78 -18.08 -4.87
N PRO A 294 -1.01 -17.05 -5.69
CA PRO A 294 -1.23 -15.70 -5.18
C PRO A 294 -2.57 -15.59 -4.46
N VAL A 295 -2.61 -14.78 -3.40
CA VAL A 295 -3.85 -14.41 -2.71
C VAL A 295 -4.56 -13.24 -3.36
N ALA A 296 -3.82 -12.43 -4.12
CA ALA A 296 -4.35 -11.33 -4.91
C ALA A 296 -3.54 -11.14 -6.20
N THR A 297 -4.22 -10.73 -7.27
CA THR A 297 -3.62 -10.30 -8.53
C THR A 297 -4.21 -8.95 -8.91
N LEU A 298 -3.36 -7.92 -8.97
CA LEU A 298 -3.69 -6.59 -9.50
C LEU A 298 -3.09 -6.46 -10.90
N ALA A 299 -3.85 -6.00 -11.88
CA ALA A 299 -3.36 -5.83 -13.24
C ALA A 299 -3.89 -4.57 -13.90
N SER A 300 -3.05 -3.94 -14.72
CA SER A 300 -3.49 -2.91 -15.67
C SER A 300 -3.48 -3.46 -17.09
N ALA A 301 -4.60 -3.29 -17.78
CA ALA A 301 -4.70 -3.60 -19.20
C ALA A 301 -4.06 -2.53 -20.09
N TRP A 302 -3.62 -1.38 -19.57
CA TRP A 302 -2.95 -0.36 -20.38
C TRP A 302 -1.43 -0.56 -20.37
N SER A 303 -0.80 -0.55 -19.20
CA SER A 303 0.64 -0.83 -19.09
C SER A 303 0.96 -2.31 -19.33
N GLY A 304 -0.03 -3.19 -19.18
CA GLY A 304 0.16 -4.63 -19.20
C GLY A 304 0.95 -5.15 -18.00
N ILE A 305 1.23 -4.30 -17.00
CA ILE A 305 1.86 -4.73 -15.75
C ILE A 305 0.83 -5.50 -14.93
N GLN A 306 1.23 -6.68 -14.46
CA GLN A 306 0.49 -7.52 -13.52
C GLN A 306 1.34 -7.75 -12.27
N LEU A 307 0.71 -7.61 -11.11
CA LEU A 307 1.27 -7.86 -9.78
C LEU A 307 0.51 -9.01 -9.12
N ASP A 308 1.19 -10.12 -8.90
CA ASP A 308 0.71 -11.26 -8.11
C ASP A 308 1.28 -11.20 -6.69
N ILE A 309 0.42 -11.22 -5.68
CA ILE A 309 0.77 -11.07 -4.26
C ILE A 309 0.63 -12.44 -3.57
N TYR A 310 1.71 -12.89 -2.94
CA TYR A 310 1.79 -14.11 -2.13
C TYR A 310 2.11 -13.69 -0.70
N THR A 311 1.48 -14.29 0.30
CA THR A 311 1.79 -13.98 1.70
C THR A 311 1.38 -15.11 2.64
N ASP A 312 2.04 -15.22 3.79
CA ASP A 312 1.67 -16.08 4.92
C ASP A 312 0.61 -15.46 5.86
N GLN A 313 0.12 -14.27 5.52
CA GLN A 313 -0.95 -13.58 6.23
C GLN A 313 -2.34 -14.10 5.82
N GLN A 314 -3.33 -13.86 6.69
CA GLN A 314 -4.67 -14.50 6.62
C GLN A 314 -5.77 -13.52 6.23
N ALA A 315 -5.41 -12.27 5.94
CA ALA A 315 -6.30 -11.26 5.41
C ALA A 315 -5.56 -10.29 4.49
N LEU A 316 -6.34 -9.50 3.76
CA LEU A 316 -5.89 -8.38 2.95
C LEU A 316 -6.81 -7.19 3.24
N GLN A 317 -6.27 -6.07 3.69
CA GLN A 317 -7.03 -4.82 3.70
C GLN A 317 -6.89 -4.16 2.33
N MET A 318 -8.03 -3.87 1.71
CA MET A 318 -8.08 -3.14 0.43
C MET A 318 -8.68 -1.76 0.67
N TYR A 319 -7.90 -0.73 0.36
CA TYR A 319 -8.34 0.67 0.37
C TYR A 319 -8.18 1.31 -1.01
N THR A 320 -9.25 1.82 -1.60
CA THR A 320 -9.25 2.39 -2.97
C THR A 320 -8.95 3.88 -3.03
N CYS A 321 -8.19 4.42 -2.07
CA CYS A 321 -7.84 5.83 -2.04
C CYS A 321 -9.07 6.76 -2.09
N ASN A 322 -10.19 6.34 -1.48
CA ASN A 322 -11.46 7.09 -1.50
C ASN A 322 -11.42 8.40 -0.71
N ASN A 323 -10.43 8.61 0.16
CA ASN A 323 -10.28 9.84 0.94
C ASN A 323 -9.23 10.80 0.33
N MET A 324 -8.65 10.46 -0.82
CA MET A 324 -7.83 11.41 -1.59
C MET A 324 -8.70 12.43 -2.31
N ASN A 325 -8.22 13.68 -2.39
CA ASN A 325 -9.00 14.81 -2.88
C ASN A 325 -8.28 15.68 -3.92
N GLY A 326 -7.19 15.20 -4.53
CA GLY A 326 -6.45 15.96 -5.54
C GLY A 326 -5.45 16.97 -4.95
N THR A 327 -5.04 16.83 -3.68
CA THR A 327 -4.02 17.71 -3.07
C THR A 327 -2.64 17.05 -2.98
N PHE A 328 -2.56 15.72 -3.06
CA PHE A 328 -1.30 15.00 -2.97
C PHE A 328 -0.53 15.13 -4.29
N ALA A 329 0.58 15.85 -4.31
CA ALA A 329 1.39 16.04 -5.52
C ALA A 329 2.03 14.73 -6.00
N LEU A 330 1.95 14.47 -7.31
CA LEU A 330 2.65 13.35 -7.93
C LEU A 330 4.15 13.62 -8.02
N LYS A 331 4.95 12.56 -7.87
CA LYS A 331 6.40 12.58 -8.06
C LYS A 331 6.78 13.03 -9.46
N GLU A 332 8.01 13.51 -9.62
CA GLU A 332 8.57 13.79 -10.94
C GLU A 332 8.52 12.54 -11.84
N THR A 333 8.66 11.34 -11.29
CA THR A 333 8.60 10.09 -12.05
C THR A 333 7.18 9.69 -12.51
N GLN A 334 6.14 10.42 -12.12
CA GLN A 334 4.72 10.07 -12.33
C GLN A 334 3.92 11.18 -13.03
N GLY A 335 2.82 10.78 -13.65
CA GLY A 335 1.91 11.70 -14.33
C GLY A 335 2.44 12.27 -15.65
N PHE A 336 1.70 13.23 -16.19
CA PHE A 336 2.06 13.94 -17.43
C PHE A 336 2.63 15.31 -17.09
N PHE A 337 3.82 15.62 -17.63
CA PHE A 337 4.50 16.89 -17.38
C PHE A 337 3.98 18.05 -18.23
N ASN A 338 3.54 17.75 -19.46
CA ASN A 338 3.25 18.74 -20.49
C ASN A 338 1.76 18.75 -20.90
N ASP A 339 0.89 18.29 -20.01
CA ASP A 339 -0.57 18.27 -20.23
C ASP A 339 -1.27 19.05 -19.11
N PRO A 340 -1.61 20.34 -19.32
CA PRO A 340 -2.25 21.17 -18.30
C PRO A 340 -3.68 20.71 -17.97
N SER A 341 -4.29 19.84 -18.79
CA SER A 341 -5.59 19.22 -18.48
C SER A 341 -5.48 18.07 -17.47
N ARG A 342 -4.26 17.67 -17.11
CA ARG A 342 -3.95 16.60 -16.16
C ARG A 342 -3.18 17.18 -14.98
N PRO A 343 -3.88 17.66 -13.94
CA PRO A 343 -3.25 18.10 -12.70
C PRO A 343 -2.27 17.04 -12.17
N ARG A 344 -1.08 17.46 -11.72
CA ARG A 344 -0.05 16.56 -11.19
C ARG A 344 -0.30 16.22 -9.73
N VAL A 345 -1.48 15.70 -9.46
CA VAL A 345 -1.95 15.33 -8.12
C VAL A 345 -2.68 13.99 -8.17
N SER A 346 -2.70 13.28 -7.04
CA SER A 346 -3.51 12.08 -6.87
C SER A 346 -4.92 12.45 -6.45
N GLU A 347 -5.89 12.13 -7.30
CA GLU A 347 -7.32 12.34 -7.07
C GLU A 347 -7.94 11.19 -6.27
N LYS A 348 -9.22 11.33 -5.89
CA LYS A 348 -10.03 10.22 -5.36
C LYS A 348 -9.96 9.04 -6.32
N TYR A 349 -9.65 7.84 -5.82
CA TYR A 349 -9.42 6.64 -6.63
C TYR A 349 -8.17 6.65 -7.52
N GLY A 350 -7.21 7.55 -7.26
CA GLY A 350 -5.93 7.61 -7.96
C GLY A 350 -5.07 6.35 -7.78
N CYS A 351 -5.34 5.56 -6.75
CA CYS A 351 -4.55 4.39 -6.36
C CYS A 351 -5.41 3.32 -5.68
N VAL A 352 -4.78 2.19 -5.38
CA VAL A 352 -5.30 1.17 -4.47
C VAL A 352 -4.20 0.75 -3.50
N VAL A 353 -4.55 0.51 -2.25
CA VAL A 353 -3.69 -0.08 -1.23
C VAL A 353 -4.16 -1.52 -1.01
N ILE A 354 -3.21 -2.46 -0.95
CA ILE A 354 -3.45 -3.87 -0.64
C ILE A 354 -2.47 -4.27 0.46
N GLU A 355 -2.93 -4.12 1.69
CA GLU A 355 -2.19 -4.42 2.92
C GLU A 355 -2.23 -5.93 3.20
N VAL A 356 -1.06 -6.55 3.30
CA VAL A 356 -0.94 -7.95 3.74
C VAL A 356 -0.91 -7.99 5.26
N GLU A 357 -1.96 -8.49 5.88
CA GLU A 357 -2.10 -8.43 7.34
C GLU A 357 -2.97 -9.56 7.90
N ASP A 358 -3.10 -9.56 9.22
CA ASP A 358 -4.06 -10.44 9.89
C ASP A 358 -5.42 -9.76 10.06
N TRP A 359 -6.37 -10.46 10.67
CA TRP A 359 -7.74 -10.00 10.86
C TRP A 359 -7.78 -8.75 11.75
N ILE A 360 -8.30 -7.65 11.21
CA ILE A 360 -8.40 -6.37 11.91
C ILE A 360 -9.18 -6.48 13.23
N ASP A 361 -8.71 -5.80 14.29
CA ASP A 361 -9.26 -5.86 15.66
C ASP A 361 -9.44 -7.29 16.23
N GLY A 362 -8.68 -8.30 15.74
CA GLY A 362 -8.77 -9.69 16.20
C GLY A 362 -8.51 -9.85 17.71
N ILE A 363 -7.68 -8.99 18.30
CA ILE A 363 -7.40 -8.94 19.74
C ILE A 363 -8.62 -8.59 20.61
N ASN A 364 -9.65 -7.97 20.03
CA ASN A 364 -10.92 -7.66 20.70
C ASN A 364 -12.05 -8.60 20.27
N ASN A 365 -11.75 -9.57 19.41
CA ASN A 365 -12.70 -10.55 18.87
C ASN A 365 -12.19 -11.98 19.10
N PRO A 366 -12.02 -12.41 20.38
CA PRO A 366 -11.38 -13.68 20.72
C PRO A 366 -12.13 -14.91 20.16
N GLN A 367 -13.41 -14.78 19.81
CA GLN A 367 -14.18 -15.82 19.14
C GLN A 367 -13.59 -16.23 17.78
N TRP A 368 -12.74 -15.41 17.17
CA TRP A 368 -12.05 -15.71 15.91
C TRP A 368 -10.75 -16.50 16.12
N GLY A 369 -10.29 -16.67 17.36
CA GLY A 369 -9.11 -17.47 17.69
C GLY A 369 -7.77 -16.90 17.18
N ARG A 370 -7.66 -15.57 17.05
CA ARG A 370 -6.47 -14.89 16.49
C ARG A 370 -5.36 -14.61 17.51
N ASP A 371 -5.58 -14.82 18.80
CA ASP A 371 -4.62 -14.47 19.87
C ASP A 371 -3.20 -14.99 19.60
N LYS A 372 -3.03 -16.24 19.16
CA LYS A 372 -1.71 -16.83 18.86
C LYS A 372 -1.00 -16.22 17.65
N ARG A 373 -1.71 -15.41 16.86
CA ARG A 373 -1.21 -14.72 15.67
C ARG A 373 -1.02 -13.23 15.89
N GLN A 374 -1.58 -12.68 16.97
CA GLN A 374 -1.61 -11.25 17.22
C GLN A 374 -1.07 -10.85 18.59
N ILE A 375 -0.99 -11.74 19.58
CA ILE A 375 -0.44 -11.45 20.92
C ILE A 375 0.83 -12.28 21.12
N PHE A 376 1.95 -11.60 21.34
CA PHE A 376 3.28 -12.21 21.47
C PHE A 376 3.94 -11.80 22.78
N GLY A 377 4.53 -12.77 23.48
CA GLY A 377 5.35 -12.56 24.67
C GLY A 377 6.80 -13.04 24.52
N PRO A 378 7.63 -12.82 25.55
CA PRO A 378 9.08 -13.12 25.47
C PRO A 378 9.46 -14.58 25.31
N ALA A 379 8.52 -15.50 25.58
CA ALA A 379 8.73 -16.94 25.45
C ALA A 379 8.14 -17.53 24.16
N ASP A 380 7.44 -16.71 23.36
CA ASP A 380 6.84 -17.15 22.11
C ASP A 380 7.85 -17.06 20.97
N ASP A 381 7.56 -17.75 19.87
CA ASP A 381 8.28 -17.53 18.62
C ASP A 381 8.08 -16.08 18.14
N PRO A 382 9.04 -15.52 17.39
CA PRO A 382 8.90 -14.18 16.82
C PRO A 382 7.64 -14.06 15.95
N TYR A 383 7.00 -12.89 15.98
CA TYR A 383 6.08 -12.50 14.91
C TYR A 383 6.85 -12.52 13.59
N VAL A 384 6.24 -13.11 12.56
CA VAL A 384 6.76 -13.12 11.20
C VAL A 384 5.64 -12.80 10.23
N LEU A 385 5.91 -11.86 9.34
CA LEU A 385 5.15 -11.63 8.12
C LEU A 385 6.08 -11.83 6.94
N GLN A 386 5.62 -12.60 5.95
CA GLN A 386 6.29 -12.76 4.67
C GLN A 386 5.32 -12.48 3.54
N ALA A 387 5.79 -11.72 2.55
CA ALA A 387 5.08 -11.51 1.31
C ALA A 387 6.04 -11.51 0.11
N THR A 388 5.52 -11.89 -1.06
CA THR A 388 6.21 -11.76 -2.34
C THR A 388 5.27 -11.10 -3.33
N TYR A 389 5.74 -10.01 -3.92
CA TYR A 389 5.11 -9.22 -4.95
C TYR A 389 5.80 -9.56 -6.26
N LYS A 390 5.17 -10.40 -7.08
CA LYS A 390 5.71 -10.89 -8.34
C LYS A 390 5.12 -10.11 -9.50
N PHE A 391 5.98 -9.47 -10.27
CA PHE A 391 5.61 -8.71 -11.45
C PHE A 391 5.72 -9.57 -12.71
N SER A 392 4.79 -9.35 -13.64
CA SER A 392 4.84 -9.93 -14.98
C SER A 392 4.21 -8.98 -16.01
N LEU A 393 4.46 -9.25 -17.29
CA LEU A 393 3.93 -8.48 -18.41
C LEU A 393 2.89 -9.29 -19.16
N ASN A 394 1.68 -8.76 -19.25
CA ASN A 394 0.55 -9.38 -19.93
C ASN A 394 0.24 -8.66 -21.25
N HIS A 395 0.95 -9.08 -22.31
CA HIS A 395 0.78 -8.53 -23.66
C HIS A 395 -0.62 -8.78 -24.25
N GLU A 396 -1.31 -9.84 -23.83
CA GLU A 396 -2.66 -10.15 -24.31
C GLU A 396 -3.70 -9.17 -23.73
N LEU A 397 -3.59 -8.86 -22.43
CA LEU A 397 -4.43 -7.84 -21.80
C LEU A 397 -4.24 -6.48 -22.47
N ALA A 398 -2.99 -6.09 -22.73
CA ALA A 398 -2.66 -4.84 -23.43
C ALA A 398 -3.27 -4.76 -24.82
N THR A 399 -3.10 -5.81 -25.63
CA THR A 399 -3.62 -5.85 -27.01
C THR A 399 -5.14 -5.72 -27.06
N ARG A 400 -5.87 -6.34 -26.12
CA ARG A 400 -7.34 -6.24 -26.04
C ARG A 400 -7.81 -4.83 -25.64
N SER A 401 -7.02 -4.10 -24.85
CA SER A 401 -7.32 -2.72 -24.45
C SER A 401 -7.22 -1.77 -25.65
N GLU A 402 -6.16 -1.89 -26.46
CA GLU A 402 -5.96 -1.10 -27.68
C GLU A 402 -7.10 -1.32 -28.70
N GLN A 403 -7.63 -2.54 -28.81
CA GLN A 403 -8.74 -2.83 -29.73
C GLN A 403 -10.08 -2.19 -29.30
N ARG A 404 -10.28 -1.94 -27.99
CA ARG A 404 -11.49 -1.28 -27.47
C ARG A 404 -11.45 0.25 -27.61
N HIS A 405 -10.27 0.83 -27.78
CA HIS A 405 -10.08 2.25 -28.08
C HIS A 405 -9.55 2.40 -29.52
N PRO A 406 -10.42 2.43 -30.55
CA PRO A 406 -9.94 2.61 -31.91
C PRO A 406 -9.10 3.90 -31.97
N LYS A 407 -7.87 3.78 -32.48
CA LYS A 407 -7.02 4.93 -32.83
C LYS A 407 -7.93 5.93 -33.55
N LYS A 408 -8.05 7.16 -33.01
CA LYS A 408 -8.67 8.27 -33.75
C LYS A 408 -7.94 8.33 -35.09
N CYS A 409 -8.60 7.84 -36.14
CA CYS A 409 -8.07 7.97 -37.48
C CYS A 409 -8.00 9.48 -37.73
N GLY A 410 -6.80 9.99 -37.99
CA GLY A 410 -6.64 11.34 -38.53
C GLY A 410 -7.49 11.48 -39.80
N PRO A 411 -7.93 12.70 -40.14
CA PRO A 411 -8.80 12.90 -41.28
C PRO A 411 -8.09 12.34 -42.53
N LYS A 412 -8.73 11.36 -43.18
CA LYS A 412 -8.33 10.96 -44.52
C LYS A 412 -8.64 12.13 -45.44
N GLU A 413 -7.63 12.62 -46.15
CA GLU A 413 -7.82 13.58 -47.22
C GLU A 413 -8.78 12.98 -48.27
N GLY A 414 -9.84 13.72 -48.59
CA GLY A 414 -10.61 13.50 -49.82
C GLY A 414 -12.02 12.91 -49.67
N GLU A 415 -12.88 13.45 -48.81
CA GLU A 415 -14.33 13.28 -48.97
C GLU A 415 -15.05 14.65 -48.90
N THR A 416 -15.92 14.89 -49.89
CA THR A 416 -16.61 16.14 -50.20
C THR A 416 -17.80 16.37 -49.25
N PRO A 417 -18.08 17.59 -48.76
CA PRO A 417 -19.25 17.82 -47.92
C PRO A 417 -20.53 18.08 -48.74
N CYS A 418 -21.63 17.44 -48.36
CA CYS A 418 -23.00 17.77 -48.82
C CYS A 418 -23.49 19.07 -48.13
N PRO A 419 -24.32 19.90 -48.80
CA PRO A 419 -24.60 21.25 -48.34
C PRO A 419 -25.84 21.37 -47.45
N GLY A 420 -25.74 22.30 -46.48
CA GLY A 420 -26.77 23.29 -46.18
C GLY A 420 -27.84 22.94 -45.15
N HIS A 421 -27.79 23.63 -44.01
CA HIS A 421 -28.84 24.58 -43.63
C HIS A 421 -28.26 25.55 -42.58
N GLY A 422 -28.17 26.83 -42.97
CA GLY A 422 -27.77 27.90 -42.08
C GLY A 422 -28.93 28.40 -41.23
N HIS A 423 -28.58 29.00 -40.09
CA HIS A 423 -29.12 30.29 -39.72
C HIS A 423 -28.08 31.06 -38.91
N ASP A 424 -27.87 32.27 -39.38
CA ASP A 424 -27.02 33.35 -38.88
C ASP A 424 -27.64 33.97 -37.63
N ASP A 425 -26.81 34.43 -36.70
CA ASP A 425 -26.86 35.78 -36.10
C ASP A 425 -25.80 35.89 -34.98
N SER A 426 -24.89 36.84 -35.16
CA SER A 426 -23.90 37.40 -34.21
C SER A 426 -24.17 38.92 -34.07
N PRO A 427 -23.40 39.75 -33.33
CA PRO A 427 -22.48 39.57 -32.18
C PRO A 427 -22.75 40.61 -31.05
N ASP A 428 -21.78 40.76 -30.14
CA ASP A 428 -21.43 41.89 -29.25
C ASP A 428 -21.36 41.41 -27.77
N ASP A 429 -20.34 41.68 -26.95
CA ASP A 429 -19.43 42.83 -26.85
C ASP A 429 -18.16 42.46 -26.06
N TYR A 430 -17.06 43.19 -26.30
CA TYR A 430 -15.79 43.14 -25.58
C TYR A 430 -15.83 44.07 -24.36
N THR A 431 -15.13 43.74 -23.26
CA THR A 431 -14.31 44.71 -22.50
C THR A 431 -13.44 44.04 -21.42
N ASP A 432 -12.25 44.62 -21.25
CA ASP A 432 -11.07 44.22 -20.50
C ASP A 432 -11.09 44.55 -18.98
N ASP A 433 -10.04 44.04 -18.32
CA ASP A 433 -9.31 44.54 -17.14
C ASP A 433 -9.79 44.15 -15.72
N TYR A 434 -8.98 43.40 -14.98
CA TYR A 434 -7.92 43.92 -14.09
C TYR A 434 -7.21 42.79 -13.32
N TYR A 435 -5.87 42.77 -13.39
CA TYR A 435 -4.99 42.13 -12.42
C TYR A 435 -4.79 43.06 -11.21
N THR A 436 -4.89 42.53 -9.99
CA THR A 436 -4.15 43.04 -8.82
C THR A 436 -3.75 41.88 -7.91
N GLU A 437 -2.46 41.90 -7.54
CA GLU A 437 -1.78 40.99 -6.63
C GLU A 437 -2.25 41.13 -5.18
N GLY A 438 -2.05 40.05 -4.42
CA GLY A 438 -1.84 40.07 -2.98
C GLY A 438 -2.94 39.39 -2.18
N ASP A 439 -2.71 38.14 -1.78
CA ASP A 439 -2.91 37.74 -0.40
C ASP A 439 -2.15 36.45 -0.07
N PHE A 440 -1.51 36.49 1.11
CA PHE A 440 -0.71 35.42 1.69
C PHE A 440 -1.59 34.20 2.00
N MET A 441 -1.09 33.02 1.66
CA MET A 441 -1.67 31.72 2.03
C MET A 441 -1.70 31.58 3.56
N GLU A 442 -2.89 31.65 4.15
CA GLU A 442 -3.16 31.04 5.45
C GLU A 442 -3.33 29.53 5.25
N ASP A 443 -2.60 28.73 6.04
CA ASP A 443 -2.73 27.27 6.05
C ASP A 443 -4.16 26.84 6.39
N PRO A 444 -4.76 25.88 5.66
CA PRO A 444 -6.06 25.34 6.04
C PRO A 444 -5.97 24.57 7.37
N PRO A 445 -7.03 24.57 8.19
CA PRO A 445 -7.06 23.83 9.44
C PRO A 445 -6.90 22.32 9.22
N PRO A 446 -6.36 21.58 10.22
CA PRO A 446 -6.16 20.14 10.11
C PRO A 446 -7.46 19.43 9.75
N GLN A 447 -7.41 18.69 8.65
CA GLN A 447 -8.51 17.83 8.23
C GLN A 447 -8.67 16.69 9.25
N PRO A 448 -9.90 16.29 9.59
CA PRO A 448 -10.10 15.09 10.39
C PRO A 448 -9.61 13.89 9.58
N SER A 449 -8.82 13.03 10.21
CA SER A 449 -8.69 11.64 9.78
C SER A 449 -10.09 11.03 9.76
N TYR A 450 -10.55 10.67 8.56
CA TYR A 450 -11.77 9.93 8.29
C TYR A 450 -11.39 8.60 7.64
#